data_AF-A0A9E6ZWL7-F1
#
_entry.id   AF-A0A9E6ZWL7-F1
#
_cell.length_a   1.000
_cell.length_b   1.000
_cell.length_c   1.000
_cell.angle_alpha   90.00
_cell.angle_beta   90.00
_cell.angle_gamma   90.00
#
_symmetry.space_group_name_H-M   'P 1'
#
loop_
_entity.id
_entity.type
_entity.pdbx_description
1 polymer ?
#
loop_
_entity_poly.entity_id
_entity_poly.type
_entity_poly.pdbx_seq_one_letter_code
_entity_poly.pdbx_strand_id
1 'polypeptide(L)'
;MKKKIKIGRWTITNNGIQTTKENNSPVEYSISDIWSVQQKGEIYVYYLPVHLCSKAWISNLDLLDFNSAFLVCQEIFENKKPKDFPKVSWSETLRIQYKRFSYSLDINSFEGRKQYEYEKEYRANLTMEEMHELCKIDLNRDYSKEPEVYGDGNSRKN
;
A
#
# COMPACT_ATOMS: atom_id res chain seq x y z
N MET A 1 -19.17 19.67 -16.76
CA MET A 1 -18.18 19.92 -15.68
C MET A 1 -17.31 18.67 -15.53
N LYS A 2 -15.97 18.81 -15.58
CA LYS A 2 -15.05 17.66 -15.44
C LYS A 2 -15.12 17.14 -13.99
N LYS A 3 -15.50 15.88 -13.79
CA LYS A 3 -15.49 15.24 -12.46
C LYS A 3 -14.03 15.06 -12.03
N LYS A 4 -13.56 15.93 -11.13
CA LYS A 4 -12.33 15.70 -10.37
C LYS A 4 -12.71 14.82 -9.19
N ILE A 5 -12.27 13.58 -9.20
CA ILE A 5 -12.44 12.68 -8.05
C ILE A 5 -11.18 12.82 -7.19
N LYS A 6 -11.36 13.06 -5.89
CA LYS A 6 -10.27 13.21 -4.93
C LYS A 6 -10.38 12.13 -3.87
N ILE A 7 -9.27 11.43 -3.63
CA ILE A 7 -9.14 10.41 -2.60
C ILE A 7 -7.85 10.70 -1.84
N GLY A 8 -7.98 11.07 -0.56
CA GLY A 8 -6.86 11.61 0.20
C GLY A 8 -6.23 12.82 -0.50
N ARG A 9 -4.91 12.80 -0.68
CA ARG A 9 -4.16 13.81 -1.45
C ARG A 9 -4.11 13.57 -2.95
N TRP A 10 -4.67 12.47 -3.44
CA TRP A 10 -4.66 12.10 -4.86
C TRP A 10 -5.87 12.65 -5.57
N THR A 11 -5.66 13.24 -6.74
CA THR A 11 -6.71 13.76 -7.59
C THR A 11 -6.67 13.05 -8.93
N ILE A 12 -7.76 12.39 -9.29
CA ILE A 12 -7.95 11.78 -10.60
C ILE A 12 -8.35 12.89 -11.57
N THR A 13 -7.58 13.01 -12.64
CA THR A 13 -7.78 13.99 -13.72
C THR A 13 -8.10 13.26 -15.02
N ASN A 14 -8.32 14.02 -16.08
CA ASN A 14 -8.51 13.45 -17.43
C ASN A 14 -7.25 12.77 -17.98
N ASN A 15 -6.09 13.01 -17.36
CA ASN A 15 -4.78 12.55 -17.85
C ASN A 15 -4.16 11.48 -16.96
N GLY A 16 -4.79 11.13 -15.83
CA GLY A 16 -4.32 10.11 -14.89
C GLY A 16 -4.55 10.53 -13.44
N ILE A 17 -3.51 10.44 -12.61
CA ILE A 17 -3.56 10.77 -11.18
C ILE A 17 -2.49 11.81 -10.86
N GLN A 18 -2.85 12.84 -10.12
CA GLN A 18 -1.91 13.86 -9.64
C GLN A 18 -1.97 14.04 -8.13
N THR A 19 -0.87 14.53 -7.56
CA THR A 19 -0.79 14.99 -6.17
C THR A 19 0.28 16.08 -6.03
N THR A 20 0.46 16.57 -4.81
CA THR A 20 1.55 17.45 -4.42
C THR A 20 2.32 16.80 -3.28
N LYS A 21 3.65 16.87 -3.33
CA LYS A 21 4.51 16.51 -2.20
C LYS A 21 4.33 17.53 -1.06
N GLU A 22 4.86 17.23 0.11
CA GLU A 22 4.83 18.13 1.27
C GLU A 22 5.45 19.52 0.99
N ASN A 23 6.47 19.57 0.11
CA ASN A 23 7.09 20.82 -0.34
C ASN A 23 6.33 21.52 -1.48
N ASN A 24 5.05 21.18 -1.69
CA ASN A 24 4.19 21.66 -2.78
C ASN A 24 4.67 21.37 -4.21
N SER A 25 5.68 20.51 -4.38
CA SER A 25 6.09 20.09 -5.72
C SER A 25 5.01 19.19 -6.35
N PRO A 26 4.50 19.52 -7.54
CA PRO A 26 3.51 18.69 -8.21
C PRO A 26 4.09 17.35 -8.66
N VAL A 27 3.27 16.31 -8.63
CA VAL A 27 3.57 14.98 -9.14
C VAL A 27 2.37 14.51 -9.94
N GLU A 28 2.60 14.08 -11.18
CA GLU A 28 1.55 13.56 -12.06
C GLU A 28 1.98 12.21 -12.62
N TYR A 29 1.03 11.29 -12.64
CA TYR A 29 1.14 9.98 -13.24
C TYR A 29 0.11 9.90 -14.36
N SER A 30 0.61 9.61 -15.56
CA SER A 30 -0.18 9.52 -16.78
C SER A 30 -1.04 8.25 -16.79
N ILE A 31 -2.03 8.19 -17.67
CA ILE A 31 -2.82 6.95 -17.88
C ILE A 31 -1.95 5.77 -18.31
N SER A 32 -0.85 6.02 -19.05
CA SER A 32 0.13 4.97 -19.36
C SER A 32 0.80 4.42 -18.10
N ASP A 33 1.05 5.26 -17.08
CA ASP A 33 1.61 4.80 -15.81
C ASP A 33 0.58 3.97 -15.01
N ILE A 34 -0.72 4.25 -15.16
CA ILE A 34 -1.79 3.46 -14.54
C ILE A 34 -1.82 2.02 -15.08
N TRP A 35 -1.52 1.85 -16.37
CA TRP A 35 -1.41 0.53 -17.01
C TRP A 35 0.03 0.02 -17.09
N SER A 36 0.95 0.58 -16.30
CA SER A 36 2.32 0.08 -16.25
C SER A 36 2.42 -1.17 -15.38
N VAL A 37 3.11 -2.19 -15.90
CA VAL A 37 3.30 -3.48 -15.25
C VAL A 37 4.78 -3.83 -15.16
N GLN A 38 5.14 -4.61 -14.16
CA GLN A 38 6.48 -5.17 -14.00
C GLN A 38 6.37 -6.68 -13.86
N GLN A 39 7.24 -7.42 -14.55
CA GLN A 39 7.35 -8.87 -14.37
C GLN A 39 8.21 -9.18 -13.13
N LYS A 40 7.71 -10.05 -12.25
CA LYS A 40 8.39 -10.58 -11.07
C LYS A 40 8.30 -12.11 -11.09
N GLY A 41 9.36 -12.74 -11.60
CA GLY A 41 9.34 -14.16 -11.90
C GLY A 41 8.32 -14.47 -12.99
N GLU A 42 7.37 -15.34 -12.69
CA GLU A 42 6.29 -15.73 -13.63
C GLU A 42 5.04 -14.84 -13.52
N ILE A 43 5.01 -13.89 -12.58
CA ILE A 43 3.83 -13.08 -12.27
C ILE A 43 4.05 -11.62 -12.71
N TYR A 44 3.01 -11.00 -13.28
CA TYR A 44 3.00 -9.55 -13.50
C TYR A 44 2.35 -8.82 -12.33
N VAL A 45 2.93 -7.69 -11.93
CA VAL A 45 2.42 -6.80 -10.88
C VAL A 45 2.26 -5.39 -11.42
N TYR A 46 1.38 -4.58 -10.82
CA TYR A 46 1.30 -3.18 -11.18
C TYR A 46 2.55 -2.44 -10.73
N TYR A 47 3.22 -1.78 -11.68
CA TYR A 47 4.49 -1.12 -11.40
C TYR A 47 4.29 0.10 -10.50
N LEU A 48 3.34 0.98 -10.82
CA LEU A 48 3.19 2.26 -10.13
C LEU A 48 2.89 2.13 -8.62
N PRO A 49 1.94 1.28 -8.16
CA PRO A 49 1.72 1.04 -6.74
C PRO A 49 2.97 0.52 -6.01
N VAL A 50 3.74 -0.36 -6.66
CA VAL A 50 5.01 -0.87 -6.11
C VAL A 50 6.10 0.20 -6.10
N HIS A 51 6.16 1.03 -7.14
CA HIS A 51 7.13 2.11 -7.26
C HIS A 51 6.94 3.19 -6.19
N LEU A 52 5.69 3.47 -5.81
CA LEU A 52 5.41 4.41 -4.73
C LEU A 52 5.93 3.92 -3.37
N CYS A 53 6.09 2.61 -3.18
CA CYS A 53 6.79 2.08 -2.01
C CYS A 53 8.25 2.51 -1.91
N SER A 54 8.88 2.94 -3.01
CA SER A 54 10.26 3.39 -2.96
C SER A 54 10.39 4.90 -2.69
N LYS A 55 9.28 5.61 -2.50
CA LYS A 55 9.28 7.08 -2.34
C LYS A 55 9.22 7.44 -0.86
N ALA A 56 10.22 8.19 -0.41
CA ALA A 56 10.33 8.65 0.99
C ALA A 56 9.19 9.57 1.43
N TRP A 57 8.57 10.30 0.49
CA TRP A 57 7.46 11.24 0.74
C TRP A 57 6.07 10.56 0.69
N ILE A 58 6.01 9.23 0.60
CA ILE A 58 4.78 8.45 0.58
C ILE A 58 4.68 7.68 1.91
N SER A 59 3.76 8.11 2.76
CA SER A 59 3.38 7.39 3.98
C SER A 59 2.54 6.15 3.67
N ASN A 60 2.26 5.34 4.69
CA ASN A 60 1.41 4.16 4.53
C ASN A 60 -0.03 4.54 4.21
N LEU A 61 -0.54 5.60 4.85
CA LEU A 61 -1.87 6.15 4.57
C LEU A 61 -1.95 6.70 3.15
N ASP A 62 -0.92 7.44 2.70
CA ASP A 62 -0.86 7.94 1.32
C ASP A 62 -0.92 6.81 0.29
N LEU A 63 -0.31 5.66 0.59
CA LEU A 63 -0.28 4.50 -0.29
C LEU A 63 -1.63 3.77 -0.32
N LEU A 64 -2.35 3.70 0.81
CA LEU A 64 -3.71 3.17 0.87
C LEU A 64 -4.69 4.04 0.07
N ASP A 65 -4.62 5.36 0.26
CA ASP A 65 -5.39 6.33 -0.52
C ASP A 65 -5.04 6.23 -2.01
N PHE A 66 -3.76 6.03 -2.33
CA PHE A 66 -3.31 5.84 -3.70
C PHE A 66 -3.91 4.58 -4.32
N ASN A 67 -3.92 3.44 -3.62
CA ASN A 67 -4.47 2.19 -4.15
C ASN A 67 -5.95 2.35 -4.51
N SER A 68 -6.71 3.07 -3.66
CA SER A 68 -8.11 3.41 -3.95
C SER A 68 -8.24 4.33 -5.17
N ALA A 69 -7.42 5.39 -5.25
CA ALA A 69 -7.39 6.30 -6.41
C ALA A 69 -7.00 5.57 -7.70
N PHE A 70 -6.07 4.63 -7.62
CA PHE A 70 -5.58 3.83 -8.73
C PHE A 70 -6.68 2.94 -9.29
N LEU A 71 -7.40 2.20 -8.44
CA LEU A 71 -8.53 1.36 -8.86
C LEU A 71 -9.64 2.18 -9.53
N VAL A 72 -10.03 3.31 -8.95
CA VAL A 72 -11.04 4.20 -9.54
C VAL A 72 -10.53 4.79 -10.87
N CYS A 73 -9.25 5.10 -10.97
CA CYS A 73 -8.65 5.60 -12.20
C CYS A 73 -8.66 4.53 -13.30
N GLN A 74 -8.38 3.26 -12.96
CA GLN A 74 -8.49 2.14 -13.89
C GLN A 74 -9.92 1.97 -14.39
N GLU A 75 -10.92 2.02 -13.50
CA GLU A 75 -12.33 1.92 -13.88
C GLU A 75 -12.75 3.03 -14.86
N ILE A 76 -12.32 4.27 -14.60
CA ILE A 76 -12.62 5.42 -15.48
C ILE A 76 -11.96 5.30 -16.85
N PHE A 77 -10.75 4.74 -16.90
CA PHE A 77 -9.94 4.64 -18.12
C PHE A 77 -9.80 3.19 -18.62
N GLU A 78 -10.76 2.32 -18.31
CA GLU A 78 -10.75 0.92 -18.77
C GLU A 78 -10.71 0.84 -20.30
N ASN A 79 -11.35 1.80 -20.98
CA ASN A 79 -11.31 1.93 -22.44
C ASN A 79 -9.92 2.27 -23.01
N LYS A 80 -8.97 2.69 -22.18
CA LYS A 80 -7.58 2.99 -22.56
C LYS A 80 -6.60 1.90 -22.14
N LYS A 81 -7.09 0.78 -21.59
CA LYS A 81 -6.29 -0.38 -21.27
C LYS A 81 -5.63 -0.94 -22.55
N PRO A 82 -4.32 -1.27 -22.52
CA PRO A 82 -3.64 -1.89 -23.65
C PRO A 82 -4.34 -3.20 -24.08
N LYS A 83 -4.39 -3.48 -25.38
CA LYS A 83 -5.02 -4.71 -25.90
C LYS A 83 -4.28 -5.97 -25.45
N ASP A 84 -2.95 -5.91 -25.46
CA ASP A 84 -2.07 -7.03 -25.05
C ASP A 84 -1.67 -6.94 -23.57
N PHE A 85 -2.59 -6.47 -22.72
CA PHE A 85 -2.32 -6.30 -21.30
C PHE A 85 -2.18 -7.67 -20.60
N PRO A 86 -1.06 -7.95 -19.91
CA PRO A 86 -0.85 -9.25 -19.29
C PRO A 86 -1.79 -9.47 -18.10
N LYS A 87 -1.93 -10.73 -17.67
CA LYS A 87 -2.63 -11.05 -16.42
C LYS A 87 -1.81 -10.54 -15.24
N VAL A 88 -2.32 -9.52 -14.55
CA VAL A 88 -1.67 -8.89 -13.39
C VAL A 88 -2.26 -9.40 -12.09
N SER A 89 -1.41 -9.70 -11.11
CA SER A 89 -1.83 -10.13 -9.77
C SER A 89 -1.85 -8.95 -8.80
N TRP A 90 -3.06 -8.54 -8.39
CA TRP A 90 -3.22 -7.54 -7.34
C TRP A 90 -2.77 -8.07 -5.98
N SER A 91 -3.05 -9.33 -5.66
CA SER A 91 -2.60 -9.92 -4.39
C SER A 91 -1.07 -9.88 -4.26
N GLU A 92 -0.35 -10.16 -5.34
CA GLU A 92 1.11 -10.09 -5.36
C GLU A 92 1.62 -8.64 -5.32
N THR A 93 0.94 -7.73 -6.03
CA THR A 93 1.25 -6.29 -5.96
C THR A 93 1.11 -5.78 -4.52
N LEU A 94 -0.02 -6.08 -3.85
CA LEU A 94 -0.24 -5.74 -2.45
C LEU A 94 0.77 -6.41 -1.53
N ARG A 95 1.09 -7.70 -1.74
CA ARG A 95 2.10 -8.42 -0.95
C ARG A 95 3.46 -7.73 -0.97
N ILE A 96 3.87 -7.22 -2.13
CA ILE A 96 5.11 -6.44 -2.28
C ILE A 96 5.01 -5.12 -1.50
N GLN A 97 3.86 -4.44 -1.55
CA GLN A 97 3.62 -3.23 -0.76
C GLN A 97 3.61 -3.52 0.76
N TYR A 98 3.01 -4.63 1.19
CA TYR A 98 2.96 -5.06 2.60
C TYR A 98 4.32 -5.44 3.14
N LYS A 99 5.19 -6.09 2.35
CA LYS A 99 6.59 -6.28 2.73
C LYS A 99 7.22 -4.94 3.09
N ARG A 100 6.99 -3.89 2.30
CA ARG A 100 7.43 -2.53 2.67
C ARG A 100 6.84 -2.12 4.01
N PHE A 101 5.53 -2.23 4.23
CA PHE A 101 4.91 -1.84 5.51
C PHE A 101 5.48 -2.55 6.74
N SER A 102 5.66 -3.87 6.66
CA SER A 102 6.20 -4.66 7.76
C SER A 102 7.67 -4.35 8.02
N TYR A 103 8.46 -4.04 6.98
CA TYR A 103 9.84 -3.58 7.14
C TYR A 103 9.98 -2.06 7.35
N SER A 104 8.91 -1.29 7.11
CA SER A 104 8.81 0.16 7.30
C SER A 104 8.12 0.56 8.60
N LEU A 105 7.97 -0.39 9.53
CA LEU A 105 8.33 -0.14 10.93
C LEU A 105 9.83 0.21 10.99
N ASP A 106 10.19 1.26 10.25
CA ASP A 106 11.50 1.81 10.20
C ASP A 106 11.61 2.54 11.53
N ILE A 107 12.45 2.02 12.42
CA ILE A 107 12.84 2.66 13.68
C ILE A 107 13.33 4.10 13.41
N ASN A 108 13.59 4.48 12.15
CA ASN A 108 13.95 5.83 11.71
C ASN A 108 12.81 6.72 11.19
N SER A 109 11.59 6.20 11.02
CA SER A 109 10.41 7.03 10.75
C SER A 109 9.97 7.75 12.04
N PHE A 110 9.38 8.96 11.94
CA PHE A 110 8.93 9.70 13.14
C PHE A 110 7.91 8.89 13.95
N GLU A 111 6.99 8.22 13.27
CA GLU A 111 5.98 7.35 13.88
C GLU A 111 6.62 6.08 14.45
N GLY A 112 7.58 5.47 13.76
CA GLY A 112 8.34 4.31 14.26
C GLY A 112 9.20 4.63 15.48
N ARG A 113 9.82 5.81 15.54
CA ARG A 113 10.52 6.30 16.74
C ARG A 113 9.58 6.50 17.91
N LYS A 114 8.45 7.17 17.68
CA LYS A 114 7.45 7.43 18.73
C LYS A 114 6.85 6.13 19.27
N GLN A 115 6.57 5.18 18.39
CA GLN A 115 6.10 3.85 18.77
C GLN A 115 7.18 3.08 19.56
N TYR A 116 8.44 3.11 19.10
CA TYR A 116 9.56 2.48 19.81
C TYR A 116 9.82 3.11 21.19
N GLU A 117 9.77 4.43 21.30
CA GLU A 117 9.88 5.15 22.57
C GLU A 117 8.74 4.79 23.53
N TYR A 118 7.49 4.77 23.04
CA TYR A 118 6.34 4.33 23.81
C TYR A 118 6.48 2.89 24.30
N GLU A 119 6.90 1.96 23.44
CA GLU A 119 7.10 0.56 23.81
C GLU A 119 8.23 0.39 24.84
N LYS A 120 9.28 1.20 24.73
CA LYS A 120 10.39 1.21 25.69
C LYS A 120 9.95 1.74 27.06
N GLU A 121 9.20 2.84 27.09
CA GLU A 121 8.63 3.40 28.32
C GLU A 121 7.61 2.45 28.95
N TYR A 122 6.73 1.87 28.13
CA TYR A 122 5.76 0.88 28.58
C TYR A 122 6.46 -0.30 29.24
N ARG A 123 7.45 -0.91 28.58
CA ARG A 123 8.22 -2.04 29.13
C ARG A 123 9.00 -1.68 30.39
N ALA A 124 9.50 -0.46 30.50
CA ALA A 124 10.21 0.01 31.70
C ALA A 124 9.29 0.16 32.92
N ASN A 125 7.98 0.36 32.70
CA ASN A 125 6.98 0.52 33.74
C ASN A 125 6.24 -0.77 34.11
N LEU A 126 6.55 -1.89 33.44
CA LEU A 126 5.94 -3.17 33.76
C LEU A 126 6.57 -3.80 35.01
N THR A 127 5.72 -4.41 35.82
CA THR A 127 6.17 -5.30 36.90
C THR A 127 6.71 -6.62 36.33
N MET A 128 7.48 -7.34 37.14
CA MET A 128 8.03 -8.66 36.76
C MET A 128 6.93 -9.67 36.40
N GLU A 129 5.76 -9.59 37.05
CA GLU A 129 4.61 -10.44 36.78
C GLU A 129 3.98 -10.13 35.42
N GLU A 130 3.80 -8.86 35.09
CA GLU A 130 3.24 -8.43 33.81
C GLU A 130 4.18 -8.73 32.62
N MET A 131 5.50 -8.59 32.82
CA MET A 131 6.47 -9.02 31.81
C MET A 131 6.39 -10.53 31.56
N HIS A 132 6.21 -11.33 32.60
CA HIS A 132 6.11 -12.78 32.47
C HIS A 132 4.84 -13.20 31.71
N GLU A 133 3.71 -12.51 31.92
CA GLU A 133 2.49 -12.73 31.14
C GLU A 133 2.66 -12.34 29.68
N LEU A 134 3.32 -11.22 29.37
CA LEU A 134 3.59 -10.82 27.97
C LEU A 134 4.43 -11.86 27.22
N CYS A 135 5.39 -12.51 27.89
CA CYS A 135 6.20 -13.56 27.28
C CYS A 135 5.42 -14.84 26.92
N LYS A 136 4.20 -15.02 27.45
CA LYS A 136 3.31 -16.15 27.12
C LYS A 136 2.48 -15.89 25.86
N ILE A 137 2.46 -14.65 25.35
CA ILE A 137 1.76 -14.31 24.12
C ILE A 137 2.54 -14.92 22.95
N ASP A 138 1.95 -15.92 22.32
CA ASP A 138 2.49 -16.50 21.10
C ASP A 138 2.25 -15.54 19.93
N LEU A 139 3.30 -14.82 19.55
CA LEU A 139 3.31 -13.87 18.44
C LEU A 139 2.91 -14.51 17.10
N ASN A 140 2.95 -15.85 16.97
CA ASN A 140 2.59 -16.56 15.75
C ASN A 140 1.15 -17.09 15.76
N ARG A 141 0.43 -16.98 16.88
CA ARG A 141 -0.94 -17.50 17.00
C ARG A 141 -1.98 -16.66 16.26
N ASP A 142 -1.77 -15.34 16.21
CA ASP A 142 -2.71 -14.39 15.58
C ASP A 142 -2.40 -14.12 14.10
N TYR A 143 -1.23 -14.53 13.60
CA TYR A 143 -0.96 -14.57 12.17
C TYR A 143 -1.40 -15.93 11.62
N SER A 144 -2.67 -16.04 11.23
CA SER A 144 -3.09 -17.17 10.39
C SER A 144 -2.16 -17.24 9.17
N LYS A 145 -1.56 -18.41 8.92
CA LYS A 145 -0.72 -18.63 7.73
C LYS A 145 -1.49 -18.37 6.42
N GLU A 146 -2.82 -18.39 6.50
CA GLU A 146 -3.69 -18.06 5.39
C GLU A 146 -4.15 -16.60 5.49
N PRO A 147 -3.82 -15.75 4.50
CA PRO A 147 -4.40 -14.42 4.42
C PRO A 147 -5.88 -14.55 4.10
N GLU A 148 -6.76 -14.15 5.02
CA GLU A 148 -8.18 -13.97 4.72
C GLU A 148 -8.33 -12.80 3.73
N VAL A 149 -8.49 -13.13 2.45
CA VAL A 149 -8.75 -12.14 1.40
C VAL A 149 -10.26 -11.91 1.30
N TYR A 150 -10.71 -10.75 1.78
CA TYR A 150 -12.03 -10.22 1.44
C TYR A 150 -11.96 -9.54 0.09
N GLY A 151 -12.47 -10.21 -0.95
CA GLY A 151 -12.55 -9.73 -2.33
C GLY A 151 -13.66 -10.45 -3.10
N ASP A 152 -14.26 -9.73 -4.04
CA ASP A 152 -15.43 -10.12 -4.83
C ASP A 152 -15.32 -11.56 -5.40
N GLY A 153 -16.42 -12.31 -5.26
CA GLY A 153 -16.54 -13.75 -5.53
C GLY A 153 -16.19 -14.17 -6.96
N ASN A 154 -16.06 -13.23 -7.89
CA ASN A 154 -15.59 -13.48 -9.26
C ASN A 154 -14.08 -13.76 -9.35
N SER A 155 -13.29 -13.48 -8.31
CA SER A 155 -11.85 -13.79 -8.28
C SER A 155 -11.55 -15.25 -7.91
N ARG A 156 -12.56 -16.05 -7.56
CA ARG A 156 -12.43 -17.42 -7.01
C ARG A 156 -12.63 -18.56 -8.01
N LYS A 157 -12.89 -18.27 -9.29
CA LYS A 157 -12.96 -19.29 -10.34
C LYS A 157 -11.67 -19.31 -11.15
N ASN A 158 -10.65 -19.94 -10.57
CA ASN A 158 -9.66 -20.82 -11.19
C ASN A 158 -8.64 -21.25 -10.14
#